data_AF-A0A8D8EZI8-F1
#
_entry.id   AF-A0A8D8EZI8-F1
#
_cell.length_a   1.000
_cell.length_b   1.000
_cell.length_c   1.000
_cell.angle_alpha   90.00
_cell.angle_beta   90.00
_cell.angle_gamma   90.00
#
_symmetry.space_group_name_H-M   'P 1'
#
loop_
_entity.id
_entity.type
_entity.pdbx_description
1 polymer ?
#
loop_
_entity_poly.entity_id
_entity_poly.type
_entity_poly.pdbx_seq_one_letter_code
_entity_poly.pdbx_strand_id
1 'polypeptide(L)'
;TGVRLGEHNITNKDQDCDEYSCADVPVEVGVEKVILHEGYNQHKRNNDIALIRLNRDVGFSTYINPICLPLEDSVRQMDHTGVKATAAGWGITESDRASEVKLKVTLDVVDLQTCRKT
;
A
#
# COMPACT_ATOMS: atom_id res chain seq x y z
N THR A 1 8.87 -16.64 3.40
CA THR A 1 8.44 -15.22 3.41
C THR A 1 7.99 -14.84 2.02
N GLY A 2 6.83 -14.22 1.85
CA GLY A 2 6.24 -13.93 0.55
C GLY A 2 5.34 -12.69 0.58
N VAL A 3 4.86 -12.28 -0.59
CA VAL A 3 3.91 -11.19 -0.80
C VAL A 3 2.61 -11.80 -1.31
N ARG A 4 1.47 -11.30 -0.83
CA ARG A 4 0.13 -11.65 -1.33
C ARG A 4 -0.45 -10.47 -2.12
N LEU A 5 -0.93 -10.72 -3.34
CA LEU A 5 -1.47 -9.72 -4.26
C LEU A 5 -2.93 -10.03 -4.59
N GLY A 6 -3.74 -8.99 -4.82
CA GLY A 6 -5.16 -9.14 -5.17
C GLY A 6 -6.11 -9.36 -3.99
N GLU A 7 -5.62 -9.21 -2.76
CA GLU A 7 -6.38 -9.52 -1.55
C GLU A 7 -7.44 -8.45 -1.19
N HIS A 8 -8.57 -8.91 -0.64
CA HIS A 8 -9.58 -8.08 0.00
C HIS A 8 -9.91 -8.55 1.42
N ASN A 9 -10.15 -9.85 1.66
CA ASN A 9 -10.39 -10.41 3.00
C ASN A 9 -9.29 -11.42 3.40
N ILE A 10 -8.42 -11.03 4.34
CA ILE A 10 -7.23 -11.81 4.72
C ILE A 10 -7.54 -13.13 5.45
N THR A 11 -8.76 -13.31 5.98
CA THR A 11 -9.17 -14.55 6.65
C THR A 11 -9.82 -15.54 5.68
N ASN A 12 -10.32 -15.04 4.55
CA ASN A 12 -10.83 -15.87 3.48
C ASN A 12 -9.66 -16.52 2.72
N LYS A 13 -9.72 -17.84 2.56
CA LYS A 13 -8.72 -18.59 1.78
C LYS A 13 -9.21 -18.90 0.36
N ASP A 14 -10.51 -18.74 0.13
CA ASP A 14 -11.16 -18.93 -1.15
C ASP A 14 -11.32 -17.58 -1.86
N GLN A 15 -12.07 -17.53 -2.96
CA GLN A 15 -12.33 -16.28 -3.65
C GLN A 15 -13.18 -15.32 -2.80
N ASP A 16 -12.85 -14.04 -2.85
CA ASP A 16 -13.68 -12.98 -2.29
C ASP A 16 -14.86 -12.73 -3.21
N CYS A 17 -16.05 -13.15 -2.78
CA CYS A 17 -17.27 -13.08 -3.56
C CYS A 17 -18.28 -12.11 -2.95
N ASP A 18 -18.99 -11.38 -3.81
CA ASP A 18 -20.26 -10.72 -3.50
C ASP A 18 -21.43 -11.51 -4.10
N GLU A 19 -22.65 -10.95 -4.07
CA GLU A 19 -23.87 -11.60 -4.58
C GLU A 19 -23.81 -11.90 -6.08
N TYR A 20 -23.01 -11.17 -6.85
CA TYR A 20 -23.04 -11.18 -8.32
C TYR A 20 -21.74 -11.67 -8.95
N SER A 21 -20.62 -11.64 -8.23
CA SER A 21 -19.30 -11.89 -8.77
C SER A 21 -18.28 -12.28 -7.71
N CYS A 22 -17.18 -12.87 -8.15
CA CYS A 22 -16.03 -13.19 -7.32
C CYS A 22 -14.77 -12.56 -7.88
N ALA A 23 -13.87 -12.13 -7.01
CA ALA A 23 -12.52 -11.75 -7.38
C ALA A 23 -11.67 -12.97 -7.76
N ASP A 24 -10.59 -12.76 -8.50
CA ASP A 24 -9.57 -13.79 -8.72
C ASP A 24 -8.96 -14.21 -7.38
N VAL A 25 -8.54 -15.48 -7.26
CA VAL A 25 -7.85 -15.97 -6.06
C VAL A 25 -6.58 -15.14 -5.82
N PRO A 26 -6.34 -14.66 -4.58
CA PRO A 26 -5.13 -13.91 -4.27
C PRO A 26 -3.85 -14.69 -4.64
N VAL A 27 -2.88 -14.00 -5.22
CA VAL A 27 -1.63 -14.61 -5.66
C VAL A 27 -0.59 -14.49 -4.55
N GLU A 28 -0.11 -15.64 -4.07
CA GLU A 28 1.09 -15.70 -3.23
C GLU A 28 2.34 -15.86 -4.09
N VAL A 29 3.34 -15.03 -3.79
CA VAL A 29 4.60 -14.97 -4.53
C VAL A 29 5.78 -14.82 -3.56
N GLY A 30 6.88 -15.49 -3.87
CA GLY A 30 8.08 -15.43 -3.04
C GLY A 30 8.87 -14.14 -3.26
N VAL A 31 9.78 -13.84 -2.33
CA VAL A 31 10.72 -12.73 -2.46
C VAL A 31 12.06 -13.25 -2.96
N GLU A 32 12.55 -12.70 -4.07
CA GLU A 32 13.91 -12.97 -4.58
C GLU A 32 14.94 -12.12 -3.82
N LYS A 33 14.65 -10.83 -3.66
CA LYS A 33 15.59 -9.86 -3.12
C LYS A 33 14.86 -8.71 -2.45
N VAL A 34 15.42 -8.25 -1.32
CA VAL A 34 15.06 -6.98 -0.69
C VAL A 34 16.21 -6.00 -0.95
N ILE A 35 15.88 -4.83 -1.50
CA ILE A 35 16.83 -3.78 -1.86
C ILE A 35 16.54 -2.58 -0.97
N LEU A 36 17.36 -2.42 0.07
CA LEU A 36 17.25 -1.29 1.00
C LEU A 36 17.80 -0.02 0.34
N HIS A 37 17.20 1.13 0.64
CA HIS A 37 17.75 2.41 0.24
C HIS A 37 19.15 2.60 0.87
N GLU A 38 20.17 2.93 0.06
CA GLU A 38 21.57 2.99 0.50
C GLU A 38 21.79 3.98 1.66
N GLY A 39 21.01 5.07 1.67
CA GLY A 39 21.00 6.08 2.73
C GLY A 39 20.06 5.81 3.92
N TYR A 40 19.46 4.61 4.04
CA TYR A 40 18.55 4.31 5.14
C TYR A 40 19.27 4.41 6.49
N ASN A 41 18.65 5.10 7.44
CA ASN A 41 19.17 5.21 8.81
C ASN A 41 18.07 4.90 9.83
N GLN A 42 18.14 3.73 10.46
CA GLN A 42 17.16 3.27 11.44
C GLN A 42 16.98 4.21 12.65
N HIS A 43 18.04 4.86 13.12
CA HIS A 43 18.01 5.70 14.32
C HIS A 43 17.32 7.03 14.05
N LYS A 44 17.55 7.61 12.86
CA LYS A 44 16.93 8.86 12.42
C LYS A 44 15.61 8.65 11.69
N ARG A 45 15.31 7.40 11.28
CA ARG A 45 14.22 7.03 10.37
C ARG A 45 14.24 7.82 9.04
N ASN A 46 15.44 8.15 8.58
CA ASN A 46 15.62 8.84 7.29
C ASN A 46 15.67 7.82 6.16
N ASN A 47 15.15 8.23 4.99
CA ASN A 47 15.09 7.42 3.76
C ASN A 47 14.44 6.05 3.99
N ASP A 48 13.31 6.04 4.70
CA ASP A 48 12.56 4.84 5.06
C ASP A 48 11.79 4.29 3.84
N ILE A 49 12.53 3.65 2.93
CA ILE A 49 12.02 3.07 1.69
C ILE A 49 12.89 1.87 1.27
N ALA A 50 12.26 0.85 0.69
CA ALA A 50 12.93 -0.31 0.12
C ALA A 50 12.13 -0.86 -1.08
N LEU A 51 12.80 -1.60 -1.96
CA LEU A 51 12.16 -2.36 -3.03
C LEU A 51 12.20 -3.86 -2.72
N ILE A 52 11.09 -4.54 -2.99
CA ILE A 52 10.99 -6.00 -2.91
C ILE A 52 10.88 -6.53 -4.34
N ARG A 53 11.89 -7.31 -4.77
CA ARG A 53 11.86 -8.01 -6.06
C ARG A 53 11.22 -9.39 -5.85
N LEU A 54 10.14 -9.65 -6.56
CA LEU A 54 9.43 -10.93 -6.55
C LEU A 54 10.27 -12.02 -7.22
N ASN A 55 10.11 -13.28 -6.80
CA ASN A 55 10.84 -14.43 -7.36
C ASN A 55 10.31 -14.95 -8.70
N ARG A 56 9.21 -14.37 -9.18
CA ARG A 56 8.64 -14.58 -10.50
C ARG A 56 7.76 -13.38 -10.86
N ASP A 57 7.53 -13.21 -12.15
CA ASP A 57 6.56 -12.23 -12.64
C ASP A 57 5.14 -12.62 -12.22
N VAL A 58 4.31 -11.60 -11.98
CA VAL A 58 2.88 -11.75 -11.68
C VAL A 58 2.10 -11.01 -12.76
N GLY A 59 1.17 -11.72 -13.39
CA GLY A 59 0.30 -11.14 -14.41
C GLY A 59 -0.66 -10.12 -13.81
N PHE A 60 -0.92 -9.05 -14.57
CA PHE A 60 -1.96 -8.08 -14.21
C PHE A 60 -3.35 -8.67 -14.42
N SER A 61 -4.28 -8.27 -13.57
CA SER A 61 -5.70 -8.62 -13.67
C SER A 61 -6.55 -7.44 -13.24
N THR A 62 -7.88 -7.60 -13.20
CA THR A 62 -8.77 -6.58 -12.63
C THR A 62 -8.41 -6.23 -11.18
N TYR A 63 -7.88 -7.19 -10.42
CA TYR A 63 -7.61 -7.07 -8.98
C TYR A 63 -6.12 -6.90 -8.64
N ILE A 64 -5.22 -7.11 -9.62
CA ILE A 64 -3.77 -6.93 -9.48
C ILE A 64 -3.30 -5.93 -10.53
N ASN A 65 -3.05 -4.68 -10.11
CA ASN A 65 -2.49 -3.63 -10.96
C ASN A 65 -1.47 -2.78 -10.19
N PRO A 66 -0.43 -2.26 -10.87
CA PRO A 66 0.55 -1.37 -10.25
C PRO A 66 -0.06 0.01 -9.96
N ILE A 67 0.50 0.69 -8.95
CA ILE A 67 0.26 2.11 -8.72
C ILE A 67 1.22 2.97 -9.55
N CYS A 68 0.80 4.18 -9.91
CA CYS A 68 1.67 5.14 -10.58
C CYS A 68 2.73 5.71 -9.62
N LEU A 69 3.92 6.02 -10.14
CA LEU A 69 4.95 6.79 -9.44
C LEU A 69 4.97 8.24 -9.96
N PRO A 70 5.25 9.23 -9.09
CA PRO A 70 5.38 10.63 -9.51
C PRO A 70 6.74 10.86 -10.16
N LEU A 71 6.88 10.45 -11.43
CA LEU A 71 8.16 10.56 -12.16
C LEU A 71 8.41 11.97 -12.71
N GLU A 72 7.35 12.71 -13.02
CA GLU A 72 7.45 14.06 -13.55
C GLU A 72 7.80 15.09 -12.46
N ASP A 73 8.67 16.05 -12.79
CA ASP A 73 9.07 17.12 -11.86
C ASP A 73 7.89 18.00 -11.45
N SER A 74 6.98 18.28 -12.38
CA SER A 74 5.74 19.02 -12.14
C SER A 74 4.90 18.38 -11.03
N VAL A 75 4.79 17.05 -11.03
CA VAL A 75 4.04 16.28 -10.02
C VAL A 75 4.80 16.27 -8.70
N ARG A 76 6.12 16.08 -8.72
CA ARG A 76 6.94 16.04 -7.48
C ARG A 76 7.02 17.37 -6.75
N GLN A 77 6.93 18.48 -7.48
CA GLN A 77 7.02 19.84 -6.92
C GLN A 77 5.64 20.44 -6.60
N MET A 78 4.55 19.70 -6.88
CA MET A 78 3.21 20.15 -6.58
C MET A 78 3.01 20.29 -5.07
N ASP A 79 2.48 21.42 -4.62
CA ASP A 79 1.98 21.54 -3.26
C ASP A 79 0.69 20.73 -3.14
N HIS A 80 0.73 19.68 -2.33
CA HIS A 80 -0.40 18.82 -2.07
C HIS A 80 -1.23 19.26 -0.86
N THR A 81 -0.89 20.37 -0.20
CA THR A 81 -1.65 20.87 0.96
C THR A 81 -3.12 21.11 0.59
N GLY A 82 -4.04 20.58 1.40
CA GLY A 82 -5.48 20.63 1.16
C GLY A 82 -5.98 19.64 0.10
N VAL A 83 -5.10 18.92 -0.60
CA VAL A 83 -5.50 17.84 -1.50
C VAL A 83 -5.98 16.64 -0.67
N LYS A 84 -7.06 16.01 -1.13
CA LYS A 84 -7.57 14.78 -0.53
C LYS A 84 -6.70 13.59 -0.94
N ALA A 85 -6.10 12.92 0.03
CA ALA A 85 -5.38 11.67 -0.13
C ALA A 85 -6.24 10.50 0.37
N THR A 86 -5.99 9.30 -0.15
CA THR A 86 -6.62 8.06 0.33
C THR A 86 -5.57 7.16 0.96
N ALA A 87 -5.79 6.77 2.22
CA ALA A 87 -5.06 5.68 2.85
C ALA A 87 -5.91 4.41 2.81
N ALA A 88 -5.31 3.27 2.51
CA ALA A 88 -6.00 1.98 2.41
C ALA A 88 -5.17 0.85 3.04
N GLY A 89 -5.87 -0.12 3.65
CA GLY A 89 -5.22 -1.28 4.25
C GLY A 89 -6.14 -2.05 5.21
N TRP A 90 -5.52 -2.94 5.98
CA TRP A 90 -6.16 -3.83 6.98
C TRP A 90 -5.76 -3.44 8.41
N GLY A 91 -5.33 -2.19 8.61
CA GLY A 91 -4.79 -1.69 9.87
C GLY A 91 -5.82 -1.59 11.00
N ILE A 92 -5.35 -1.12 12.15
CA ILE A 92 -6.18 -0.87 13.35
C ILE A 92 -7.30 0.14 13.00
N THR A 93 -8.53 -0.22 13.34
CA THR A 93 -9.74 0.60 13.14
C THR A 93 -10.13 1.35 14.42
N GLU A 94 -11.22 2.12 14.36
CA GLU A 94 -11.83 2.79 15.50
C GLU A 94 -12.26 1.85 16.65
N SER A 95 -12.36 0.55 16.36
CA SER A 95 -12.63 -0.50 17.35
C SER A 95 -11.38 -1.02 18.07
N ASP A 96 -10.21 -0.42 17.82
CA ASP A 96 -8.89 -0.84 18.32
C ASP A 96 -8.52 -2.29 17.92
N ARG A 97 -9.01 -2.72 16.75
CA ARG A 97 -8.76 -4.03 16.17
C ARG A 97 -8.38 -3.89 14.70
N ALA A 98 -7.49 -4.76 14.23
CA ALA A 98 -7.19 -4.87 12.82
C ALA A 98 -8.42 -5.38 12.05
N SER A 99 -8.65 -4.84 10.85
CA SER A 99 -9.75 -5.28 9.99
C SER A 99 -9.33 -6.50 9.17
N GLU A 100 -10.19 -7.51 9.11
CA GLU A 100 -9.99 -8.66 8.20
C GLU A 100 -10.22 -8.26 6.74
N VAL A 101 -11.08 -7.27 6.52
CA VAL A 101 -11.45 -6.74 5.20
C VAL A 101 -10.71 -5.43 4.94
N LYS A 102 -10.25 -5.21 3.70
CA LYS A 102 -9.55 -3.99 3.31
C LYS A 102 -10.47 -2.78 3.43
N LEU A 103 -10.02 -1.76 4.16
CA LEU A 103 -10.72 -0.49 4.33
C LEU A 103 -9.95 0.65 3.65
N LYS A 104 -10.62 1.79 3.53
CA LYS A 104 -10.01 3.05 3.06
C LYS A 104 -10.56 4.25 3.84
N VAL A 105 -9.74 5.28 3.95
CA VAL A 105 -10.11 6.58 4.52
C VAL A 105 -9.58 7.69 3.64
N THR A 106 -10.37 8.76 3.52
CA THR A 106 -9.98 9.99 2.83
C THR A 106 -9.49 11.00 3.87
N LEU A 107 -8.28 11.53 3.66
CA LEU A 107 -7.61 12.46 4.55
C LEU A 107 -7.24 13.73 3.79
N ASP A 108 -7.24 14.86 4.47
CA ASP A 108 -6.71 16.10 3.90
C ASP A 108 -5.21 16.20 4.21
N VAL A 109 -4.41 16.46 3.18
CA VAL A 109 -2.97 16.68 3.36
C VAL A 109 -2.75 18.02 4.06
N VAL A 110 -1.96 18.00 5.12
CA VAL A 110 -1.59 19.20 5.88
C VAL A 110 -0.17 19.63 5.56
N ASP A 111 0.11 20.93 5.70
CA ASP A 111 1.45 21.45 5.52
C ASP A 111 2.41 20.99 6.63
N LEU A 112 3.71 21.06 6.34
CA LEU A 112 4.74 20.57 7.25
C LEU A 112 4.81 21.33 8.58
N GLN A 113 4.43 22.61 8.62
CA GLN A 113 4.42 23.38 9.87
C GLN A 113 3.30 22.94 10.78
N THR A 114 2.13 22.60 10.22
CA THR A 114 1.02 22.01 10.96
C THR A 114 1.38 20.62 11.49
N CYS A 115 1.97 19.76 10.64
CA CYS A 115 2.37 18.40 11.04
C CYS A 115 3.36 18.40 12.22
N ARG A 116 4.35 19.29 12.23
CA ARG A 116 5.39 19.38 13.29
C ARG A 116 4.87 19.79 14.67
N LYS A 117 3.65 20.32 14.76
CA LYS A 117 3.04 20.75 16.04
C LYS A 117 2.29 19.64 16.75
N THR A 118 2.12 18.49 16.09
CA THR A 118 1.42 17.31 16.62
C THR A 118 2.43 16.36 17.26
#